data_AF-A0A2V7BMK0-F1
#
_entry.id   AF-A0A2V7BMK0-F1
#
_cell.length_a   1.000
_cell.length_b   1.000
_cell.length_c   1.000
_cell.angle_alpha   90.00
_cell.angle_beta   90.00
_cell.angle_gamma   90.00
#
_symmetry.space_group_name_H-M   'P 1'
#
loop_
_entity.id
_entity.type
_entity.pdbx_description
1 polymer ?
#
loop_
_entity_poly.entity_id
_entity_poly.type
_entity_poly.pdbx_seq_one_letter_code
_entity_poly.pdbx_strand_id
1 'polypeptide(L)'
;FFHGTEVGSERVDAQTYAAFNRAVREAVRRINADKRAYLHYFIDYHGPDDPEIAALTIDDLRESRLVVCDPAPIPLDEMQRTFDWLKSWGMLEGTASPVDLVDFDVQREAHAAL
;
A
#
# COMPACT_ATOMS: atom_id res chain seq x y z
N PHE A 1 -5.59 11.31 -7.19
CA PHE A 1 -4.35 10.83 -6.57
C PHE A 1 -4.61 9.45 -6.00
N PHE A 2 -3.59 8.60 -5.88
CA PHE A 2 -3.70 7.28 -5.24
C PHE A 2 -2.99 7.37 -3.89
N HIS A 3 -3.65 6.90 -2.82
CA HIS A 3 -3.05 6.80 -1.49
C HIS A 3 -2.94 5.33 -1.12
N GLY A 4 -1.71 4.87 -0.91
CA GLY A 4 -1.46 3.55 -0.34
C GLY A 4 -1.72 3.58 1.17
N THR A 5 -2.21 2.47 1.71
CA THR A 5 -2.41 2.30 3.15
C THR A 5 -1.70 1.04 3.60
N GLU A 6 -0.87 1.16 4.63
CA GLU A 6 -0.15 0.04 5.22
C GLU A 6 -0.89 -0.44 6.47
N VAL A 7 -1.00 -1.77 6.63
CA VAL A 7 -1.56 -2.38 7.85
C VAL A 7 -0.41 -2.95 8.66
N GLY A 8 -0.14 -2.32 9.80
CA GLY A 8 0.86 -2.76 10.76
C GLY A 8 0.23 -3.44 11.97
N SER A 9 0.98 -4.32 12.64
CA SER A 9 0.62 -4.77 14.00
C SER A 9 0.94 -3.68 15.02
N GLU A 10 0.31 -3.71 16.19
CA GLU A 10 0.61 -2.83 17.35
C GLU A 10 2.08 -2.82 17.80
N ARG A 11 2.88 -3.79 17.36
CA ARG A 11 4.32 -3.88 17.65
C ARG A 11 5.19 -2.95 16.81
N VAL A 12 4.63 -2.29 15.79
CA VAL A 12 5.36 -1.38 14.90
C VAL A 12 5.30 0.02 15.48
N ASP A 13 6.42 0.47 16.06
CA ASP A 13 6.55 1.84 16.55
C ASP A 13 6.84 2.85 15.42
N ALA A 14 6.74 4.14 15.73
CA ALA A 14 6.97 5.22 14.77
C ALA A 14 8.37 5.19 14.15
N GLN A 15 9.40 4.78 14.90
CA GLN A 15 10.77 4.69 14.39
C GLN A 15 10.90 3.58 13.34
N THR A 16 10.34 2.41 13.62
CA THR A 16 10.30 1.26 12.72
C THR A 16 9.48 1.59 11.48
N TYR A 17 8.32 2.22 11.65
CA TYR A 17 7.47 2.64 10.55
C TYR A 17 8.15 3.70 9.66
N ALA A 18 8.87 4.66 10.24
CA ALA A 18 9.67 5.63 9.48
C ALA A 18 10.80 4.95 8.69
N ALA A 19 11.47 3.96 9.28
CA ALA A 19 12.51 3.20 8.58
C ALA A 19 11.94 2.40 7.40
N PHE A 20 10.79 1.77 7.60
CA PHE A 20 10.03 1.12 6.55
C PHE A 20 9.66 2.09 5.43
N ASN A 21 9.09 3.27 5.76
CA ASN A 21 8.72 4.28 4.77
C ASN A 21 9.92 4.79 3.95
N ARG A 22 11.13 4.89 4.52
CA ARG A 22 12.35 5.22 3.75
C ARG A 22 12.67 4.14 2.72
N ALA A 23 12.52 2.87 3.08
CA ALA A 23 12.74 1.76 2.15
C ALA A 23 11.67 1.75 1.05
N VAL A 24 10.41 1.99 1.39
CA VAL A 24 9.30 2.12 0.42
C VAL A 24 9.56 3.27 -0.55
N ARG A 25 9.98 4.46 -0.07
CA ARG A 25 10.33 5.59 -0.95
C ARG A 25 11.43 5.25 -1.94
N GLU A 26 12.46 4.53 -1.50
CA GLU A 26 13.52 4.08 -2.39
C GLU A 26 13.01 3.06 -3.43
N ALA A 27 12.11 2.15 -3.05
CA ALA A 27 11.46 1.24 -3.99
C ALA A 27 10.58 2.00 -5.00
N VAL A 28 9.75 2.94 -4.55
CA VAL A 28 8.93 3.82 -5.41
C VAL A 28 9.80 4.55 -6.41
N ARG A 29 10.93 5.13 -5.97
CA ARG A 29 11.90 5.82 -6.83
C ARG A 29 12.44 4.88 -7.92
N ARG A 30 12.87 3.67 -7.55
CA ARG A 30 13.45 2.70 -8.51
C ARG A 30 12.41 2.18 -9.49
N ILE A 31 11.22 1.79 -9.01
CA ILE A 31 10.12 1.29 -9.84
C ILE A 31 9.66 2.38 -10.81
N ASN A 32 9.52 3.63 -10.37
CA ASN A 32 9.12 4.71 -11.27
C ASN A 32 10.19 5.08 -12.30
N ALA A 33 11.47 4.82 -12.03
CA ALA A 33 12.56 5.05 -12.98
C ALA A 33 12.60 3.99 -14.10
N ASP A 34 12.23 2.74 -13.80
CA ASP A 34 12.16 1.66 -14.78
C ASP A 34 11.10 0.63 -14.35
N LYS A 35 9.83 0.85 -14.73
CA LYS A 35 8.74 -0.06 -14.35
C LYS A 35 8.93 -1.45 -14.97
N ARG A 36 9.46 -1.49 -16.18
CA ARG A 36 9.63 -2.71 -16.96
C ARG A 36 10.53 -3.71 -16.24
N ALA A 37 11.60 -3.24 -15.60
CA ALA A 37 12.51 -4.08 -14.82
C ALA A 37 11.85 -4.78 -13.61
N TYR A 38 10.66 -4.36 -13.18
CA TYR A 38 9.95 -4.93 -12.02
C TYR A 38 8.72 -5.77 -12.41
N LEU A 39 8.29 -5.75 -13.67
CA LEU A 39 7.07 -6.46 -14.11
C LEU A 39 7.19 -7.99 -13.97
N HIS A 40 8.41 -8.53 -14.03
CA HIS A 40 8.63 -9.97 -13.89
C HIS A 40 8.17 -10.52 -12.53
N TYR A 41 8.14 -9.70 -11.46
CA TYR A 41 7.69 -10.15 -10.14
C TYR A 41 6.25 -10.67 -10.12
N PHE A 42 5.38 -10.16 -11.00
CA PHE A 42 4.00 -10.66 -11.14
C PHE A 42 3.92 -12.06 -11.75
N ILE A 43 4.95 -12.45 -12.51
CA ILE A 43 5.05 -13.76 -13.15
C ILE A 43 5.79 -14.71 -12.21
N ASP A 44 6.97 -14.31 -11.71
CA ASP A 44 7.85 -15.16 -10.90
C ASP A 44 7.19 -15.68 -9.62
N TYR A 45 6.31 -14.88 -9.00
CA TYR A 45 5.64 -15.27 -7.76
C TYR A 45 4.56 -16.35 -7.99
N HIS A 46 3.82 -16.27 -9.09
CA HIS A 46 2.67 -17.14 -9.36
C HIS A 46 2.96 -18.27 -10.36
N GLY A 47 3.94 -18.09 -11.24
CA GLY A 47 4.32 -19.04 -12.29
C GLY A 47 4.68 -20.45 -11.79
N PRO A 48 5.28 -20.64 -10.60
CA PRO A 48 5.51 -21.99 -10.07
C PRO A 48 4.24 -22.81 -9.87
N ASP A 49 3.12 -22.16 -9.55
CA ASP A 49 1.84 -22.81 -9.20
C ASP A 49 0.77 -22.69 -10.30
N ASP A 50 0.96 -21.80 -11.28
CA ASP A 50 0.01 -21.53 -12.35
C ASP A 50 0.67 -21.55 -13.75
N PRO A 51 0.42 -22.60 -14.56
CA PRO A 51 0.97 -22.73 -15.90
C PRO A 51 0.54 -21.62 -16.88
N GLU A 52 -0.65 -21.04 -16.69
CA GLU A 52 -1.12 -19.94 -17.55
C GLU A 52 -0.32 -18.66 -17.25
N ILE A 53 -0.02 -18.40 -15.97
CA ILE A 53 0.85 -17.28 -15.58
C ILE A 53 2.29 -17.53 -16.01
N ALA A 54 2.81 -18.75 -15.87
CA ALA A 54 4.16 -19.12 -16.28
C ALA A 54 4.42 -18.93 -17.79
N ALA A 55 3.37 -18.97 -18.61
CA ALA A 55 3.45 -18.75 -20.04
C ALA A 55 3.53 -17.25 -20.43
N LEU A 56 3.21 -16.34 -19.50
CA LEU A 56 3.26 -14.90 -19.75
C LEU A 56 4.71 -14.40 -19.84
N THR A 57 4.87 -13.28 -20.53
CA THR A 57 6.09 -12.50 -20.60
C THR A 57 5.82 -11.08 -20.09
N ILE A 58 6.89 -10.32 -19.83
CA ILE A 58 6.75 -8.91 -19.43
C ILE A 58 6.04 -8.05 -20.50
N ASP A 59 6.01 -8.49 -21.76
CA ASP A 59 5.33 -7.79 -22.86
C ASP A 59 3.81 -7.96 -22.81
N ASP A 60 3.31 -8.96 -22.07
CA ASP A 60 1.88 -9.16 -21.82
C ASP A 60 1.34 -8.23 -20.71
N LEU A 61 2.24 -7.58 -19.97
CA LEU A 61 1.93 -6.70 -18.85
C LEU A 61 2.02 -5.22 -19.25
N ARG A 62 1.09 -4.40 -18.74
CA ARG A 62 1.03 -2.97 -19.06
C ARG A 62 1.66 -2.14 -17.94
N GLU A 63 2.78 -1.47 -18.23
CA GLU A 63 3.46 -0.58 -17.27
C GLU A 63 2.52 0.48 -16.67
N SER A 64 1.57 1.00 -17.46
CA SER A 64 0.55 1.97 -17.00
C SER A 64 -0.36 1.47 -15.86
N ARG A 65 -0.40 0.16 -15.62
CA ARG A 65 -1.16 -0.45 -14.51
C ARG A 65 -0.34 -0.57 -13.23
N LEU A 66 0.99 -0.45 -13.29
CA LEU A 66 1.84 -0.40 -12.11
C LEU A 66 1.97 1.05 -11.64
N VAL A 67 1.14 1.42 -10.67
CA VAL A 67 1.14 2.75 -10.08
C VAL A 67 1.61 2.65 -8.63
N VAL A 68 2.76 3.25 -8.34
CA VAL A 68 3.32 3.36 -6.99
C VAL A 68 3.57 4.82 -6.67
N CYS A 69 3.18 5.23 -5.47
CA CYS A 69 3.30 6.59 -4.96
C CYS A 69 4.12 6.59 -3.68
N ASP A 70 4.76 7.72 -3.37
CA ASP A 70 5.43 7.88 -2.08
C ASP A 70 4.42 7.68 -0.93
N PRO A 71 4.84 7.03 0.17
CA PRO A 71 3.99 6.86 1.33
C PRO A 71 3.63 8.23 1.92
N ALA A 72 2.34 8.43 2.17
CA ALA A 72 1.80 9.64 2.76
C ALA A 72 0.67 9.28 3.74
N PRO A 73 0.37 10.15 4.71
CA PRO A 73 -0.80 9.99 5.57
C PRO A 73 -2.10 9.83 4.77
N ILE A 74 -3.02 9.02 5.28
CA ILE A 74 -4.35 8.84 4.66
C ILE A 74 -5.12 10.16 4.76
N PRO A 75 -5.66 10.70 3.65
CA PRO A 75 -6.53 11.86 3.73
C PRO A 75 -7.77 11.57 4.58
N LEU A 76 -8.10 12.51 5.48
CA LEU A 76 -9.18 12.31 6.45
C LEU A 76 -10.54 12.10 5.78
N ASP A 77 -10.79 12.78 4.66
CA ASP A 77 -12.04 12.65 3.91
C ASP A 77 -12.14 11.28 3.21
N GLU A 78 -11.04 10.77 2.64
CA GLU A 78 -10.98 9.44 2.04
C GLU A 78 -11.19 8.34 3.07
N MET A 79 -10.54 8.48 4.24
CA MET A 79 -10.71 7.55 5.36
C MET A 79 -12.17 7.53 5.83
N GLN A 80 -12.76 8.70 6.11
CA GLN A 80 -14.14 8.80 6.60
C GLN A 80 -15.13 8.21 5.59
N ARG A 81 -15.00 8.56 4.30
CA ARG A 81 -15.86 8.02 3.24
C ARG A 81 -15.75 6.50 3.11
N THR A 82 -14.54 5.95 3.24
CA THR A 82 -14.31 4.50 3.16
C THR A 82 -14.95 3.78 4.35
N PHE A 83 -14.81 4.35 5.55
CA PHE A 83 -15.44 3.84 6.77
C PHE A 83 -16.96 3.85 6.66
N ASP A 84 -17.56 4.97 6.26
CA ASP A 84 -19.01 5.09 6.11
C ASP A 84 -19.56 4.13 5.06
N TRP A 85 -18.83 3.98 3.95
CA TRP A 85 -19.16 2.98 2.94
C TRP A 85 -19.15 1.59 3.56
N LEU A 86 -18.04 1.09 4.12
CA LEU A 86 -17.97 -0.25 4.72
C LEU A 86 -19.03 -0.49 5.81
N LYS A 87 -19.29 0.51 6.65
CA LYS A 87 -20.32 0.45 7.69
C LYS A 87 -21.73 0.32 7.12
N SER A 88 -22.01 0.96 5.97
CA SER A 88 -23.29 0.81 5.27
C SER A 88 -23.56 -0.60 4.74
N TRP A 89 -22.50 -1.42 4.55
CA TRP A 89 -22.61 -2.85 4.19
C TRP A 89 -22.74 -3.77 5.42
N GLY A 90 -22.79 -3.22 6.64
CA GLY A 90 -22.81 -4.01 7.88
C GLY A 90 -21.46 -4.65 8.24
N MET A 91 -20.36 -4.20 7.64
CA MET A 91 -19.04 -4.82 7.85
C MET A 91 -18.29 -4.30 9.09
N LEU A 92 -18.80 -3.25 9.74
CA LEU A 92 -18.14 -2.53 10.85
C LEU A 92 -19.10 -2.25 12.03
N GLU A 93 -20.04 -3.16 12.31
CA GLU A 93 -21.08 -2.94 13.34
C GLU A 93 -20.48 -2.65 14.73
N GLY A 94 -19.37 -3.32 15.08
CA GLY A 94 -18.67 -3.12 16.36
C GLY A 94 -17.69 -1.94 16.39
N THR A 95 -17.39 -1.31 15.25
CA THR A 95 -16.44 -0.21 15.17
C THR A 95 -17.18 1.12 15.19
N ALA A 96 -16.92 1.94 16.22
CA ALA A 96 -17.61 3.20 16.41
C ALA A 96 -17.07 4.26 15.44
N SER A 97 -15.75 4.31 15.25
CA SER A 97 -15.06 5.37 14.52
C SER A 97 -13.92 4.81 13.66
N PRO A 98 -13.60 5.45 12.50
CA PRO A 98 -12.40 5.09 11.74
C PRO A 98 -11.09 5.29 12.51
N VAL A 99 -11.08 6.15 13.53
CA VAL A 99 -9.91 6.36 14.38
C VAL A 99 -9.59 5.14 15.25
N ASP A 100 -10.55 4.23 15.44
CA ASP A 100 -10.34 2.96 16.14
C ASP A 100 -9.56 1.95 15.28
N LEU A 101 -9.38 2.24 13.99
CA LEU A 101 -8.70 1.40 13.00
C LEU A 101 -7.37 2.00 12.51
N VAL A 102 -7.12 3.28 12.78
CA VAL A 102 -5.98 4.03 12.25
C VAL A 102 -5.20 4.67 13.38
N ASP A 103 -3.95 4.26 13.55
CA ASP A 103 -3.02 4.87 14.50
C ASP A 103 -2.46 6.19 13.94
N PHE A 104 -3.17 7.27 14.22
CA PHE A 104 -2.80 8.62 13.78
C PHE A 104 -1.51 9.14 14.41
N ASP A 105 -1.18 8.71 15.62
CA ASP A 105 0.00 9.20 16.33
C ASP A 105 1.25 8.60 15.71
N VAL A 106 1.29 7.28 15.51
CA VAL A 106 2.38 6.60 14.80
C VAL A 106 2.51 7.12 13.37
N GLN A 107 1.40 7.32 12.66
CA GLN A 107 1.43 7.88 11.30
C GLN A 107 2.06 9.28 11.31
N ARG A 108 1.58 10.19 12.17
CA ARG A 108 2.08 11.57 12.24
C ARG A 108 3.57 11.62 12.58
N GLU A 109 4.00 10.84 13.58
CA GLU A 109 5.39 10.81 14.04
C GLU A 109 6.33 10.24 12.99
N ALA A 110 5.95 9.13 12.36
CA ALA A 110 6.79 8.49 11.35
C ALA A 110 6.97 9.36 10.10
N HIS A 111 5.92 10.06 9.66
CA HIS A 111 5.99 10.94 8.50
C HIS A 111 6.71 12.26 8.78
N ALA A 112 6.75 12.73 10.03
CA ALA A 112 7.56 13.89 10.41
C ALA A 112 9.09 13.63 10.32
N ALA A 113 9.50 12.35 10.30
CA ALA A 113 10.89 11.92 10.24
C ALA A 113 11.38 11.56 8.82
N LEU A 114 10.58 11.80 7.77
CA LEU A 114 10.84 11.51 6.36
C LEU A 114 11.30 12.74 5.56
#